data_AF-A0AAI8FTQ8-F1
#
_entry.id   AF-A0AAI8FTQ8-F1
#
_cell.length_a   1.000
_cell.length_b   1.000
_cell.length_c   1.000
_cell.angle_alpha   90.00
_cell.angle_beta   90.00
_cell.angle_gamma   90.00
#
_symmetry.space_group_name_H-M   'P 1'
#
loop_
_entity.id
_entity.type
_entity.pdbx_description
1 polymer ?
#
loop_
_entity_poly.entity_id
_entity_poly.type
_entity_poly.pdbx_seq_one_letter_code
_entity_poly.pdbx_strand_id
1 'polypeptide(L)' 'MPNKVYGISDWEKTITSQQRHELIAKTILDNINKMDKTIVFCKNQPHALELKLAIDRFKKVKNPDYCVRVTSEEG' A
#
# COMPACT_ATOMS: atom_id res chain seq x y z
N MET A 1 -24.45 31.82 -18.74
CA MET A 1 -23.97 31.23 -17.47
C MET A 1 -23.30 29.91 -17.81
N PRO A 2 -21.99 29.71 -17.61
CA PRO A 2 -21.35 28.46 -18.00
C PRO A 2 -21.76 27.33 -17.06
N ASN A 3 -22.23 26.24 -17.66
CA ASN A 3 -22.61 24.99 -17.01
C ASN A 3 -21.32 24.31 -16.51
N LYS A 4 -21.07 24.40 -15.20
CA LYS A 4 -19.89 23.80 -14.57
C LYS A 4 -20.16 22.31 -14.38
N VAL A 5 -19.80 21.53 -15.39
CA VAL A 5 -19.84 20.06 -15.32
C VAL A 5 -18.71 19.62 -14.40
N TYR A 6 -19.04 19.17 -13.19
CA TYR A 6 -18.09 18.52 -12.30
C TYR A 6 -17.77 17.14 -12.89
N GLY A 7 -16.62 17.03 -13.54
CA GLY A 7 -16.10 15.75 -14.02
C GLY A 7 -15.58 14.90 -12.86
N ILE A 8 -15.56 13.58 -13.08
CA ILE A 8 -15.01 12.56 -12.15
C ILE A 8 -13.58 12.92 -11.70
N SER A 9 -12.84 13.69 -12.52
CA SER A 9 -11.50 14.21 -12.26
C SER A 9 -11.37 15.17 -11.06
N ASP A 10 -12.47 15.70 -10.53
CA ASP A 10 -12.45 16.58 -9.34
C ASP A 10 -12.53 15.80 -8.01
N TRP A 11 -12.97 14.53 -8.04
CA TRP A 11 -13.03 13.67 -6.85
C TRP A 11 -11.68 13.04 -6.49
N GLU A 12 -10.68 13.07 -7.36
CA GLU A 12 -9.41 12.35 -7.18
C GLU A 12 -8.28 13.14 -6.50
N LYS A 13 -8.48 14.41 -6.14
CA LYS A 13 -7.35 15.30 -5.79
C LYS A 13 -6.97 15.42 -4.32
N THR A 14 -7.71 14.82 -3.37
CA THR A 14 -7.40 14.97 -1.94
C THR A 14 -7.31 13.64 -1.19
N ILE A 15 -6.91 12.56 -1.87
CA ILE A 15 -6.42 11.38 -1.15
C ILE A 15 -4.93 11.30 -1.46
N THR A 16 -4.12 11.67 -0.48
CA THR A 16 -2.67 11.54 -0.58
C THR A 16 -2.33 10.07 -0.87
N SER A 17 -1.37 9.81 -1.76
CA SER A 17 -0.99 8.43 -2.11
C SER A 17 -0.61 7.61 -0.88
N GLN A 18 -0.04 8.27 0.14
CA GLN A 18 0.26 7.67 1.43
C GLN A 18 -0.98 7.13 2.17
N GLN A 19 -2.09 7.88 2.22
CA GLN A 19 -3.33 7.40 2.85
C GLN A 19 -3.89 6.14 2.16
N ARG A 20 -3.74 6.04 0.83
CA ARG A 20 -4.13 4.84 0.08
C ARG A 20 -3.27 3.64 0.45
N HIS A 21 -1.95 3.80 0.48
CA HIS A 21 -1.02 2.71 0.86
C HIS A 21 -1.25 2.23 2.30
N GLU A 22 -1.53 3.15 3.24
CA GLU A 22 -1.84 2.80 4.62
C GLU A 22 -3.16 2.03 4.76
N LEU A 23 -4.20 2.43 4.02
CA LEU A 23 -5.47 1.70 3.99
C LEU A 23 -5.26 0.29 3.45
N ILE A 24 -4.56 0.15 2.32
CA ILE A 24 -4.27 -1.15 1.71
C ILE A 24 -3.47 -2.03 2.68
N ALA A 25 -2.43 -1.51 3.32
CA ALA A 25 -1.63 -2.26 4.29
C ALA A 25 -2.47 -2.79 5.47
N LYS A 26 -3.36 -1.96 6.03
CA LYS A 26 -4.30 -2.39 7.08
C LYS A 26 -5.25 -3.47 6.56
N THR A 27 -5.87 -3.25 5.40
CA THR A 27 -6.76 -4.24 4.79
C THR A 27 -6.05 -5.58 4.58
N ILE A 28 -4.81 -5.58 4.08
CA ILE A 28 -4.03 -6.82 3.95
C ILE A 28 -3.86 -7.49 5.31
N LEU A 29 -3.39 -6.76 6.34
CA LEU A 29 -3.15 -7.29 7.68
C LEU A 29 -4.41 -7.76 8.40
N ASP A 30 -5.58 -7.20 8.10
CA ASP A 30 -6.88 -7.62 8.63
C ASP A 30 -7.45 -8.85 7.90
N ASN A 31 -7.05 -9.08 6.64
CA ASN A 31 -7.54 -10.21 5.84
C ASN A 31 -6.63 -11.45 5.87
N ILE A 32 -5.42 -11.35 6.45
CA ILE A 32 -4.49 -12.48 6.61
C ILE A 32 -4.31 -12.84 8.07
N ASN A 33 -4.03 -14.10 8.38
CA ASN A 33 -3.49 -14.42 9.71
C ASN A 33 -2.04 -13.97 9.80
N LYS A 34 -1.60 -13.62 11.02
CA LYS A 34 -0.24 -13.08 11.27
C LYS A 34 0.92 -13.98 10.82
N MET A 35 0.69 -15.25 10.51
CA MET A 35 1.74 -16.20 10.11
C MET A 35 1.51 -16.76 8.70
N ASP A 36 0.44 -16.32 8.02
CA ASP A 36 0.18 -16.74 6.65
C ASP A 36 1.21 -16.13 5.71
N LYS A 37 1.79 -16.96 4.85
CA LYS A 37 2.71 -16.49 3.83
C LYS A 37 1.92 -15.80 2.72
N THR A 38 2.12 -14.50 2.55
CA THR A 38 1.43 -13.68 1.55
C THR A 38 2.42 -13.04 0.58
N ILE A 39 2.13 -13.10 -0.72
CA ILE A 39 2.89 -12.42 -1.77
C ILE A 39 2.02 -11.29 -2.32
N VAL A 40 2.56 -10.06 -2.36
CA VAL A 40 1.87 -8.87 -2.85
C VAL A 40 2.54 -8.37 -4.12
N PHE A 41 1.84 -8.44 -5.25
CA PHE A 41 2.34 -7.95 -6.53
C PHE A 41 2.10 -6.44 -6.64
N CYS A 42 3.18 -5.67 -6.76
CA CYS A 42 3.14 -4.22 -6.92
C CYS A 42 3.46 -3.83 -8.37
N LYS A 43 2.83 -2.73 -8.83
CA LYS A 43 3.04 -2.19 -10.18
C LYS A 43 4.51 -1.86 -10.49
N ASN A 44 5.19 -1.19 -9.56
CA ASN A 44 6.58 -0.72 -9.72
C ASN A 44 7.36 -0.88 -8.40
N GLN A 45 8.69 -0.79 -8.45
CA GLN A 45 9.55 -0.89 -7.25
C GLN A 45 9.26 0.16 -6.16
N PRO A 46 9.03 1.46 -6.46
CA PRO A 46 8.73 2.46 -5.43
C PRO A 46 7.43 2.16 -4.68
N HIS A 47 6.41 1.68 -5.40
CA HIS A 47 5.15 1.28 -4.79
C HIS A 47 5.33 0.12 -3.80
N ALA A 48 6.18 -0.86 -4.15
CA ALA A 48 6.51 -1.95 -3.23
C ALA A 48 7.21 -1.46 -1.96
N LEU A 49 8.09 -0.46 -2.07
CA LEU A 49 8.77 0.14 -0.93
C LEU A 49 7.78 0.87 -0.01
N GLU A 50 6.91 1.72 -0.57
CA GLU A 50 5.89 2.45 0.21
C GLU A 50 4.94 1.50 0.94
N LEU A 51 4.50 0.43 0.25
CA LEU A 51 3.60 -0.55 0.85
C LEU A 51 4.30 -1.39 1.93
N LYS A 52 5.57 -1.79 1.72
CA LYS A 52 6.38 -2.45 2.76
C LYS A 52 6.47 -1.57 4.00
N LEU A 53 6.81 -0.28 3.85
CA LEU A 53 6.90 0.66 4.97
C LEU A 53 5.55 0.83 5.68
N ALA A 54 4.44 0.85 4.93
CA ALA A 54 3.11 0.88 5.52
C ALA A 54 2.80 -0.40 6.32
N ILE A 55 3.10 -1.59 5.79
CA ILE A 55 2.92 -2.87 6.47
C ILE A 55 3.78 -2.94 7.73
N ASP A 56 5.06 -2.54 7.66
CA ASP A 56 5.98 -2.54 8.80
C ASP A 56 5.52 -1.61 9.93
N ARG A 57 4.80 -0.53 9.61
CA ARG A 57 4.20 0.36 10.62
C ARG A 57 3.00 -0.25 11.33
N PHE A 58 2.22 -1.09 10.66
CA PHE A 58 0.97 -1.65 11.21
C PHE A 58 1.08 -3.12 11.63
N LYS A 59 2.19 -3.82 11.32
CA LYS A 59 2.38 -5.21 11.72
C LYS A 59 2.36 -5.34 13.24
N LYS A 60 1.66 -6.37 13.72
CA LYS A 60 1.66 -6.74 15.16
C LYS A 60 2.83 -7.66 15.53
N VAL A 61 3.52 -8.20 14.53
CA VAL A 61 4.64 -9.13 14.69
C VAL A 61 5.94 -8.36 14.80
N LYS A 62 6.73 -8.62 15.85
CA LYS A 62 7.99 -7.90 16.12
C LYS A 62 9.15 -8.30 15.21
N ASN A 63 8.97 -9.28 14.33
CA ASN A 63 10.03 -9.75 13.45
C ASN A 63 10.40 -8.63 12.45
N PRO A 64 11.68 -8.18 12.41
CA PRO A 64 12.13 -7.19 11.42
C PRO A 64 11.88 -7.67 9.98
N ASP A 65 12.03 -8.96 9.71
CA ASP A 65 11.88 -9.59 8.39
C ASP A 65 10.46 -10.08 8.10
N TYR A 66 9.46 -9.55 8.82
CA TYR A 66 8.06 -9.93 8.60
C TYR A 66 7.54 -9.61 7.19
N CYS A 67 7.96 -8.47 6.64
CA CYS A 67 7.64 -8.06 5.28
C CYS A 67 8.94 -7.72 4.56
N VAL A 68 9.28 -8.49 3.53
CA VAL A 68 10.48 -8.27 2.72
C VAL A 68 10.10 -7.82 1.32
N ARG A 69 10.89 -6.91 0.76
CA ARG A 69 10.78 -6.53 -0.65
C ARG A 69 11.77 -7.40 -1.40
N VAL A 70 11.35 -7.90 -2.56
CA VAL A 70 12.20 -8.67 -3.47
C VAL A 70 12.07 -8.01 -4.84
N THR A 71 13.16 -7.44 -5.35
CA THR A 71 13.24 -6.91 -6.72
C THR A 71 14.46 -7.48 -7.42
N SER A 72 14.50 -7.39 -8.75
CA SER A 72 15.60 -7.91 -9.57
C SER A 72 16.98 -7.29 -9.28
N GLU A 73 17.03 -6.21 -8.50
CA GLU A 73 18.25 -5.51 -8.08
C GLU A 73 18.77 -5.98 -6.71
N GLU A 74 17.98 -6.75 -5.94
CA GLU A 74 18.34 -7.26 -4.61
C GLU A 74 18.82 -8.72 -4.70
N GLY A 75 19.90 -8.95 -5.46
CA GLY A 75 20.54 -10.25 -5.71
C GLY A 75 21.98 -10.30 -5.23
#